data_AF-A0AAC8Q7B9-F1
#
_entry.id   AF-A0AAC8Q7B9-F1
#
_cell.length_a   1.000
_cell.length_b   1.000
_cell.length_c   1.000
_cell.angle_alpha   90.00
_cell.angle_beta   90.00
_cell.angle_gamma   90.00
#
_symmetry.space_group_name_H-M   'P 1'
#
loop_
_entity.id
_entity.type
_entity.pdbx_description
1 polymer ?
#
loop_
_entity_poly.entity_id
_entity_poly.type
_entity_poly.pdbx_seq_one_letter_code
_entity_poly.pdbx_strand_id
1 'polypeptide(L)'
;MCEQQLQGLTGLACRPVVRQRGWDAWRGFCRGQELTLTFDESLYVGGSALLLAAVLHHFFGLYAPVDSFTQLVARSEQREDTWKRWPPMAGDAPLV
;
A
#
# COMPACT_ATOMS: atom_id res chain seq x y z
N MET A 1 -14.29 -19.52 4.10
CA MET A 1 -12.86 -19.15 4.27
C MET A 1 -12.53 -17.81 3.61
N CYS A 2 -12.80 -17.58 2.31
CA CYS A 2 -12.59 -16.25 1.67
C CYS A 2 -13.38 -15.11 2.34
N GLU A 3 -14.62 -15.34 2.77
CA GLU A 3 -15.45 -14.29 3.39
C GLU A 3 -14.86 -13.73 4.69
N GLN A 4 -14.23 -14.58 5.52
CA GLN A 4 -13.57 -14.14 6.75
C GLN A 4 -12.32 -13.30 6.46
N GLN A 5 -11.59 -13.63 5.39
CA GLN A 5 -10.42 -12.85 4.97
C GLN A 5 -10.82 -11.47 4.41
N LEU A 6 -12.01 -11.34 3.81
CA LEU A 6 -12.56 -10.06 3.40
C LEU A 6 -13.10 -9.26 4.60
N GLN A 7 -13.75 -9.93 5.56
CA GLN A 7 -14.21 -9.29 6.80
C GLN A 7 -13.05 -8.78 7.67
N GLY A 8 -11.87 -9.40 7.57
CA GLY A 8 -10.66 -8.94 8.25
C GLY A 8 -10.04 -7.67 7.67
N LEU A 9 -10.51 -7.16 6.52
CA LEU A 9 -10.12 -5.85 6.00
C LEU A 9 -11.06 -4.79 6.60
N THR A 10 -10.68 -4.22 7.73
CA THR A 10 -11.51 -3.25 8.46
C THR A 10 -11.51 -1.87 7.82
N GLY A 11 -10.48 -1.53 7.04
CA GLY A 11 -10.40 -0.20 6.43
C GLY A 11 -9.44 -0.08 5.27
N LEU A 12 -9.77 0.88 4.38
CA LEU A 12 -8.93 1.35 3.31
C LEU A 12 -8.93 2.88 3.33
N ALA A 13 -7.75 3.48 3.42
CA ALA A 13 -7.58 4.92 3.36
C ALA A 13 -6.60 5.29 2.24
N CYS A 14 -6.98 6.27 1.42
CA CYS A 14 -6.14 6.81 0.37
C CYS A 14 -5.73 8.23 0.75
N ARG A 15 -4.44 8.53 0.73
CA ARG A 15 -3.93 9.87 1.00
C ARG A 15 -3.03 10.34 -0.14
N PRO A 16 -3.24 11.55 -0.67
CA PRO A 16 -2.29 12.13 -1.62
C PRO A 16 -0.98 12.44 -0.89
N VAL A 17 0.13 12.01 -1.48
CA VAL A 17 1.48 12.21 -0.96
C VAL A 17 2.37 12.72 -2.07
N VAL A 18 3.19 13.71 -1.74
CA VAL A 18 4.21 14.22 -2.64
C VAL A 18 5.56 13.73 -2.15
N ARG A 19 6.36 13.14 -3.04
CA ARG A 19 7.73 12.68 -2.76
C ARG A 19 8.68 13.31 -3.75
N GLN A 20 9.85 13.67 -3.26
CA GLN A 20 10.94 14.13 -4.10
C GLN A 20 11.56 12.92 -4.80
N ARG A 21 11.69 12.99 -6.13
CA ARG A 21 12.30 11.94 -6.93
C ARG A 21 13.80 12.16 -7.00
N GLY A 22 14.54 11.47 -6.14
CA GLY A 22 16.01 11.47 -6.12
C GLY A 22 16.67 12.70 -5.48
N TRP A 23 18.01 12.68 -5.48
CA TRP A 23 18.90 13.69 -4.90
C TRP A 23 18.90 15.02 -5.68
N ASP A 24 18.60 14.98 -6.98
CA ASP A 24 18.51 16.17 -7.82
C ASP A 24 17.18 16.88 -7.62
N ALA A 25 17.19 17.95 -6.81
CA ALA A 25 16.06 18.85 -6.57
C ALA A 25 15.42 19.41 -7.86
N TRP A 26 16.09 19.30 -9.01
CA TRP A 26 15.61 19.75 -10.32
C TRP A 26 14.70 18.74 -11.05
N ARG A 27 14.71 17.45 -10.69
CA ARG A 27 13.90 16.42 -11.40
C ARG A 27 12.42 16.37 -11.01
N GLY A 28 11.98 17.29 -10.15
CA GLY A 28 10.57 17.54 -9.89
C GLY A 28 9.96 16.66 -8.80
N PHE A 29 8.98 17.23 -8.11
CA PHE A 29 8.18 16.53 -7.13
C PHE A 29 7.24 15.54 -7.84
N CYS A 30 7.31 14.25 -7.48
CA CYS A 30 6.31 13.29 -7.91
C CYS A 30 5.13 13.35 -6.96
N ARG A 31 3.92 13.46 -7.50
CA ARG A 31 2.68 13.27 -6.76
C ARG A 31 2.34 11.79 -6.77
N GLY A 32 1.74 11.31 -5.71
CA GLY A 32 1.35 9.91 -5.61
C GLY A 32 0.28 9.72 -4.56
N GLN A 33 -0.13 8.47 -4.41
CA GLN A 33 -1.11 8.05 -3.44
C GLN A 33 -0.49 7.07 -2.47
N GLU A 34 -0.62 7.35 -1.18
CA GLU A 34 -0.36 6.38 -0.12
C GLU A 34 -1.67 5.68 0.20
N LEU A 35 -1.70 4.38 -0.02
CA LEU A 35 -2.81 3.50 0.28
C LEU A 35 -2.52 2.81 1.61
N THR A 36 -3.35 3.06 2.62
CA THR A 36 -3.27 2.39 3.92
C THR A 36 -4.39 1.38 4.02
N LEU A 37 -4.03 0.10 4.12
CA LEU A 37 -4.95 -1.00 4.40
C LEU A 37 -4.85 -1.36 5.88
N THR A 38 -5.98 -1.40 6.56
CA THR A 38 -6.08 -1.80 7.95
C THR A 38 -6.69 -3.19 8.03
N PHE A 39 -6.00 -4.09 8.73
CA PHE A 39 -6.38 -5.48 8.90
C PHE A 39 -6.60 -5.82 10.37
N ASP A 40 -7.59 -6.64 10.66
CA ASP A 40 -7.78 -7.29 11.97
C ASP A 40 -7.15 -8.69 11.94
N GLU A 41 -5.97 -8.88 12.56
CA GLU A 41 -5.27 -10.16 12.62
C GLU A 41 -6.10 -11.26 13.30
N SER A 42 -7.12 -10.92 14.12
CA SER A 42 -7.98 -11.91 14.81
C SER A 42 -8.80 -12.72 13.82
N LEU A 43 -9.12 -12.13 12.66
CA LEU A 43 -9.90 -12.74 11.59
C LEU A 43 -9.02 -13.49 10.58
N TYR A 44 -7.69 -13.38 10.71
CA TYR A 44 -6.71 -14.05 9.85
C TYR A 44 -6.06 -15.27 10.54
N VAL A 45 -6.89 -16.18 11.06
CA VAL A 45 -6.41 -17.47 11.59
C VAL A 45 -6.05 -18.39 10.41
N GLY A 46 -4.76 -18.44 10.05
CA GLY A 46 -4.22 -19.34 9.02
C GLY A 46 -4.18 -18.80 7.59
N GLY A 47 -4.65 -17.57 7.34
CA GLY A 47 -4.57 -16.88 6.05
C GLY A 47 -3.64 -15.67 6.11
N SER A 48 -2.76 -15.49 5.11
CA SER A 48 -1.79 -14.40 5.10
C SER A 48 -2.45 -13.07 4.67
N ALA A 49 -2.88 -12.21 5.61
CA ALA A 49 -3.34 -10.84 5.31
C ALA A 49 -2.33 -10.06 4.46
N LEU A 50 -1.03 -10.28 4.72
CA LEU A 50 0.07 -9.72 3.94
C LEU A 50 0.11 -10.20 2.48
N LEU A 51 -0.38 -11.39 2.18
CA LEU A 51 -0.48 -11.89 0.80
C LEU A 51 -1.57 -11.15 0.04
N LEU A 52 -2.74 -10.97 0.67
CA LEU A 52 -3.80 -10.14 0.10
C LEU A 52 -3.32 -8.70 -0.12
N ALA A 53 -2.64 -8.13 0.87
CA ALA A 53 -2.01 -6.81 0.75
C ALA A 53 -0.99 -6.76 -0.40
N ALA A 54 -0.15 -7.79 -0.58
CA ALA A 54 0.81 -7.84 -1.69
C ALA A 54 0.13 -7.92 -3.08
N VAL A 55 -0.95 -8.71 -3.19
CA VAL A 55 -1.74 -8.78 -4.43
C VAL A 55 -2.39 -7.43 -4.72
N LEU A 56 -2.98 -6.79 -3.71
CA LEU A 56 -3.55 -5.45 -3.82
C LEU A 56 -2.47 -4.40 -4.15
N HIS A 57 -1.26 -4.50 -3.59
CA HIS A 57 -0.14 -3.62 -3.91
C HIS A 57 0.18 -3.66 -5.40
N HIS A 58 0.30 -4.87 -5.96
CA HIS A 58 0.59 -5.05 -7.38
C HIS A 58 -0.57 -4.55 -8.25
N PHE A 59 -1.81 -4.89 -7.87
CA PHE A 59 -3.00 -4.42 -8.56
C PHE A 59 -3.07 -2.87 -8.59
N PHE A 60 -2.88 -2.22 -7.44
CA PHE A 60 -2.88 -0.75 -7.38
C PHE A 60 -1.68 -0.11 -8.10
N GLY A 61 -0.55 -0.80 -8.19
CA GLY A 61 0.58 -0.38 -9.03
C GLY A 61 0.24 -0.36 -10.52
N LEU A 62 -0.51 -1.36 -10.99
CA LEU A 62 -0.97 -1.44 -12.39
C LEU A 62 -2.03 -0.39 -12.75
N TYR A 63 -2.85 0.02 -11.77
CA TYR A 63 -3.87 1.06 -11.95
C TYR A 63 -3.35 2.47 -11.62
N ALA A 64 -2.11 2.60 -11.17
CA ALA A 64 -1.52 3.90 -10.88
C ALA A 64 -1.40 4.73 -12.18
N PRO A 65 -1.86 5.99 -12.20
CA PRO A 65 -1.62 6.88 -13.32
C PRO A 65 -0.12 6.99 -13.63
N VAL A 66 0.26 7.10 -14.91
CA VAL A 66 1.67 7.14 -15.36
C VAL A 66 2.52 8.21 -14.67
N ASP A 67 1.91 9.35 -14.30
CA ASP A 67 2.56 10.46 -13.59
C ASP A 67 2.48 10.37 -12.06
N SER A 68 1.99 9.26 -11.52
CA SER A 68 1.77 9.10 -10.08
C SER A 68 2.36 7.82 -9.53
N PHE A 69 2.92 7.91 -8.34
CA PHE A 69 3.36 6.73 -7.60
C PHE A 69 2.30 6.24 -6.65
N THR A 70 2.28 4.94 -6.38
CA THR A 70 1.41 4.33 -5.38
C THR A 70 2.27 3.63 -4.35
N GLN A 71 2.03 3.93 -3.07
CA GLN A 71 2.73 3.32 -1.95
C GLN A 71 1.70 2.59 -1.09
N LEU A 72 1.88 1.28 -0.90
CA LEU A 72 0.99 0.53 -0.02
C LEU A 72 1.58 0.43 1.39
N VAL A 73 0.72 0.62 2.38
CA VAL A 73 1.01 0.48 3.80
C VAL A 73 -0.04 -0.44 4.40
N ALA A 74 0.36 -1.60 4.90
CA ALA A 74 -0.49 -2.45 5.72
C ALA A 74 -0.32 -2.06 7.19
N ARG A 75 -1.45 -1.88 7.88
CA ARG A 75 -1.57 -1.71 9.33
C ARG A 75 -2.39 -2.84 9.90
N SER A 76 -2.09 -3.21 11.13
CA SER A 76 -2.92 -4.10 11.92
C SER A 76 -3.71 -3.26 12.93
N GLU A 77 -4.94 -3.61 13.25
CA GLU A 77 -5.67 -2.97 14.36
C GLU A 77 -5.12 -3.37 15.73
N GLN A 78 -4.57 -4.57 15.86
CA GLN A 78 -4.00 -5.01 17.14
C GLN A 78 -2.57 -4.48 17.37
N ARG A 79 -1.98 -3.82 16.37
CA ARG A 79 -0.66 -3.20 16.48
C ARG A 79 -0.77 -1.70 16.23
N GLU A 80 -0.26 -0.91 17.15
CA GLU A 80 -0.21 0.55 16.99
C GLU A 80 0.73 0.97 15.84
N ASP A 81 1.63 0.09 15.40
CA ASP A 81 2.64 0.38 14.38
C ASP A 81 2.31 -0.16 12.98
N THR A 82 3.05 0.31 11.98
CA THR A 82 2.89 -0.09 10.59
C THR A 82 3.36 -1.54 10.43
N TRP A 83 2.44 -2.44 10.10
CA TRP A 83 2.76 -3.85 9.92
C TRP A 83 3.75 -4.07 8.77
N LYS A 84 3.48 -3.47 7.61
CA LYS A 84 4.39 -3.52 6.46
C LYS A 84 4.19 -2.32 5.56
N ARG A 85 5.29 -1.67 5.19
CA ARG A 85 5.30 -0.63 4.15
C ARG A 85 6.04 -1.18 2.93
N TRP A 86 5.37 -1.17 1.79
CA TRP A 86 5.99 -1.49 0.50
C TRP A 86 6.67 -0.25 -0.09
N PRO A 87 7.72 -0.44 -0.91
CA PRO A 87 8.33 0.68 -1.62
C PRO A 87 7.29 1.35 -2.55
N PRO A 88 7.41 2.66 -2.78
CA PRO A 88 6.57 3.36 -3.75
C PRO A 88 6.84 2.80 -5.16
N MET A 89 5.77 2.41 -5.85
CA MET A 89 5.82 1.95 -7.25
C MET A 89 5.24 3.03 -8.16
N ALA A 90 5.91 3.36 -9.26
CA ALA A 90 5.38 4.20 -10.33
C ALA A 90 5.19 3.33 -11.57
N GLY A 91 3.98 2.78 -11.75
CA GLY A 91 3.73 1.72 -12.72
C GLY A 91 4.46 0.42 -12.37
N ASP A 92 5.18 -0.16 -13.33
CA ASP A 92 5.98 -1.40 -13.18
C ASP A 92 7.39 -1.16 -12.59
N ALA A 93 7.81 0.11 -12.44
CA ALA A 93 9.14 0.45 -11.95
C ALA A 93 9.11 0.89 -10.47
N PRO A 94 9.96 0.30 -9.60
CA PRO A 94 10.18 0.86 -8.27
C PRO A 94 10.84 2.23 -8.38
N LEU A 95 10.36 3.20 -7.61
CA LEU A 95 11.02 4.50 -7.47
C LEU A 95 12.33 4.30 -6.67
N VAL A 96 13.44 4.21 -7.40
CA VAL A 96 14.82 4.26 -6.88
C VAL A 96 15.32 5.70 -6.79
#